data_AF-A0A846HSC3-F1
#
_entry.id   AF-A0A846HSC3-F1
#
_cell.length_a   1.000
_cell.length_b   1.000
_cell.length_c   1.000
_cell.angle_alpha   90.00
_cell.angle_beta   90.00
_cell.angle_gamma   90.00
#
_symmetry.space_group_name_H-M   'P 1'
#
loop_
_entity.id
_entity.type
_entity.pdbx_description
1 polymer ?
#
loop_
_entity_poly.entity_id
_entity_poly.type
_entity_poly.pdbx_seq_one_letter_code
_entity_poly.pdbx_strand_id
1 'polypeptide(L)' 'MTAIQFKIPDQMAQAFNALFADQDKDAIIADLMREAIARADSQRQRREAISRILDRRTRAPIRTNADLAASRCKDRP' A
#
# COMPACT_ATOMS: atom_id res chain seq x y z
N MET A 1 -4.87 15.33 19.17
CA MET A 1 -5.25 13.93 18.89
C MET A 1 -6.76 13.85 18.87
N THR A 2 -7.34 13.01 18.01
CA THR A 2 -8.79 12.80 17.94
C THR A 2 -9.10 11.42 18.50
N ALA A 3 -10.09 11.31 19.38
CA ALA A 3 -10.52 10.02 19.92
C ALA A 3 -11.41 9.29 18.92
N ILE A 4 -11.07 8.04 18.61
CA ILE A 4 -11.88 7.14 17.78
C ILE A 4 -12.31 5.98 18.69
N GLN A 5 -13.61 5.70 18.74
CA GLN A 5 -14.16 4.61 19.55
C GLN A 5 -14.18 3.31 18.73
N PHE A 6 -13.50 2.28 19.23
CA PHE A 6 -13.48 0.96 18.62
C PHE A 6 -14.14 -0.07 19.54
N LYS A 7 -14.84 -1.03 18.94
CA LYS A 7 -15.30 -2.23 19.64
C LYS A 7 -14.36 -3.37 19.31
N ILE A 8 -13.69 -3.88 20.32
CA ILE A 8 -12.82 -5.06 20.22
C ILE A 8 -13.37 -6.17 21.13
N PRO A 9 -13.18 -7.45 20.79
CA PRO A 9 -13.58 -8.55 21.66
C PRO A 9 -12.88 -8.47 23.01
N ASP A 10 -13.59 -8.82 24.09
CA ASP A 10 -13.06 -8.70 25.46
C ASP A 10 -11.77 -9.48 25.66
N GLN A 11 -11.68 -10.68 25.10
CA GLN A 11 -10.47 -11.52 25.13
C GLN A 11 -9.25 -10.80 24.52
N MET A 12 -9.48 -9.99 23.48
CA MET A 12 -8.42 -9.25 22.81
C MET A 12 -8.01 -8.02 23.62
N ALA A 13 -8.98 -7.33 24.22
CA ALA A 13 -8.72 -6.21 25.12
C ALA A 13 -7.90 -6.64 26.33
N GLN A 14 -8.24 -7.78 26.94
CA GLN A 14 -7.50 -8.35 28.07
C GLN A 14 -6.07 -8.73 27.68
N ALA A 15 -5.90 -9.45 26.57
CA ALA A 15 -4.58 -9.83 26.08
C ALA A 15 -3.71 -8.59 25.78
N PHE A 16 -4.27 -7.60 25.09
CA PHE A 16 -3.58 -6.34 24.78
C PHE A 16 -3.17 -5.59 26.04
N ASN A 17 -4.10 -5.44 27.00
CA ASN A 17 -3.82 -4.76 28.26
C ASN A 17 -2.76 -5.48 29.10
N ALA A 18 -2.72 -6.82 29.07
CA ALA A 18 -1.71 -7.60 29.78
C ALA A 18 -0.33 -7.52 29.12
N LEU A 19 -0.27 -7.60 27.78
CA LEU A 19 0.97 -7.54 27.01
C LEU A 19 1.64 -6.16 27.05
N PHE A 20 0.85 -5.09 27.09
CA PHE A 20 1.32 -3.71 27.00
C PHE A 20 0.98 -2.89 28.26
N ALA A 21 0.96 -3.53 29.44
CA ALA A 21 0.57 -2.89 30.69
C ALA A 21 1.44 -1.66 31.03
N ASP A 22 2.75 -1.74 30.77
CA ASP A 22 3.75 -0.71 31.11
C ASP A 22 4.10 0.21 29.93
N GLN A 23 3.33 0.17 28.84
CA GLN A 23 3.59 0.96 27.63
C GLN A 23 2.44 1.92 27.34
N ASP A 24 2.74 2.97 26.58
CA ASP A 24 1.71 3.87 26.05
C ASP A 24 0.88 3.14 24.99
N LYS A 25 -0.31 2.71 25.41
CA LYS A 25 -1.27 1.97 24.60
C LYS A 25 -1.74 2.77 23.39
N ASP A 26 -1.89 4.09 23.54
CA ASP A 26 -2.34 4.96 22.45
C ASP A 26 -1.25 5.10 21.39
N ALA A 27 0.02 5.15 21.81
CA ALA A 27 1.16 5.15 20.88
C ALA A 27 1.23 3.85 20.06
N ILE A 28 1.05 2.69 20.71
CA ILE A 28 1.03 1.38 20.03
C ILE A 28 -0.09 1.30 18.99
N ILE A 29 -1.29 1.73 19.37
CA ILE A 29 -2.44 1.73 18.45
C ILE A 29 -2.22 2.75 17.31
N ALA A 30 -1.65 3.93 17.59
CA ALA A 30 -1.35 4.92 16.57
C ALA A 30 -0.35 4.38 15.53
N ASP A 31 0.68 3.64 15.97
CA ASP A 31 1.64 3.01 15.07
C ASP A 31 0.99 1.91 14.23
N LEU A 32 0.18 1.04 14.85
CA LEU A 32 -0.57 0.02 14.13
C LEU A 32 -1.51 0.62 13.08
N MET A 33 -2.18 1.72 13.42
CA MET A 33 -3.05 2.46 12.49
C MET A 33 -2.24 3.07 11.34
N ARG A 34 -1.06 3.62 11.62
CA ARG A 34 -0.17 4.17 10.58
C ARG A 34 0.24 3.11 9.58
N GLU A 35 0.65 1.93 10.06
CA GLU A 35 1.01 0.80 9.21
C GLU A 35 -0.18 0.30 8.38
N ALA A 36 -1.37 0.20 9.00
CA ALA A 36 -2.58 -0.22 8.31
C ALA A 36 -2.95 0.75 7.17
N ILE A 37 -2.88 2.07 7.43
CA ILE A 37 -3.13 3.11 6.43
C ILE A 37 -2.11 3.02 5.29
N ALA A 38 -0.82 2.92 5.60
CA ALA A 38 0.24 2.83 4.59
C ALA A 38 0.07 1.60 3.70
N ARG A 39 -0.30 0.46 4.28
CA ARG A 39 -0.59 -0.78 3.53
C ARG A 39 -1.79 -0.62 2.60
N ALA A 40 -2.87 -0.02 3.09
CA ALA A 40 -4.07 0.23 2.30
C ALA A 40 -3.80 1.19 1.14
N ASP A 41 -3.05 2.27 1.39
CA ASP A 41 -2.67 3.24 0.37
C ASP A 41 -1.77 2.61 -0.71
N SER A 42 -0.75 1.84 -0.30
CA SER A 42 0.10 1.09 -1.22
C SER A 42 -0.70 0.13 -2.09
N GLN A 43 -1.68 -0.59 -1.51
CA GLN A 43 -2.56 -1.48 -2.27
C GLN A 43 -3.44 -0.71 -3.25
N ARG A 44 -3.97 0.46 -2.87
CA ARG A 44 -4.74 1.34 -3.77
C ARG A 44 -3.88 1.79 -4.95
N GLN A 45 -2.69 2.32 -4.68
CA GLN A 45 -1.75 2.77 -5.71
C GLN A 45 -1.38 1.64 -6.68
N ARG A 46 -1.12 0.43 -6.17
CA ARG A 46 -0.84 -0.75 -7.02
C ARG A 46 -2.01 -1.07 -7.95
N ARG A 47 -3.25 -1.08 -7.42
CA ARG A 47 -4.46 -1.34 -8.23
C ARG A 47 -4.65 -0.27 -9.31
N GLU A 48 -4.47 1.00 -8.96
CA GLU A 48 -4.56 2.10 -9.92
C GLU A 48 -3.50 1.98 -11.02
N ALA A 49 -2.26 1.66 -10.67
CA ALA A 49 -1.18 1.46 -11.64
C ALA A 49 -1.48 0.30 -12.60
N ILE A 50 -1.96 -0.82 -12.07
CA ILE A 50 -2.39 -1.98 -12.89
C ILE A 50 -3.50 -1.57 -13.85
N SER A 51 -4.54 -0.88 -13.37
CA SER A 51 -5.64 -0.40 -14.22
C SER A 51 -5.10 0.46 -15.36
N ARG A 52 -4.25 1.45 -15.06
CA ARG A 52 -3.66 2.33 -16.07
C ARG A 52 -2.84 1.57 -17.11
N ILE A 53 -2.09 0.54 -16.71
CA ILE A 53 -1.31 -0.30 -17.62
C ILE A 53 -2.25 -1.11 -18.53
N LEU A 54 -3.27 -1.74 -17.96
CA LEU A 54 -4.22 -2.54 -18.72
C LEU A 54 -5.02 -1.69 -19.71
N ASP A 55 -5.49 -0.51 -19.29
CA ASP A 55 -6.21 0.43 -20.15
C ASP A 55 -5.34 0.86 -21.33
N ARG A 56 -4.06 1.21 -21.08
CA ARG A 56 -3.10 1.56 -22.14
C ARG A 56 -2.82 0.39 -23.07
N ARG A 57 -2.75 -0.84 -22.54
CA ARG A 57 -2.46 -2.05 -23.33
C ARG A 57 -3.50 -2.30 -24.42
N THR A 58 -4.77 -1.96 -24.18
CA THR A 58 -5.83 -2.11 -25.20
C THR A 58 -5.60 -1.28 -26.46
N ARG A 59 -4.88 -0.15 -26.33
CA ARG A 59 -4.60 0.79 -27.43
C ARG A 59 -3.13 0.80 -27.85
N ALA A 60 -2.32 -0.09 -27.28
CA ALA A 60 -0.88 -0.09 -27.50
C ALA A 60 -0.55 -0.65 -28.89
N PRO A 61 0.33 0.02 -29.66
CA PRO A 61 0.80 -0.52 -30.93
C PRO A 61 1.67 -1.76 -30.69
N ILE A 62 1.51 -2.78 -31.52
CA ILE A 62 2.38 -3.96 -31.50
C ILE A 62 3.72 -3.53 -32.12
N ARG A 63 4.80 -3.67 -31.36
CA ARG A 63 6.18 -3.36 -31.79
C ARG A 63 7.01 -4.63 -31.74
N THR A 64 7.89 -4.79 -32.72
CA THR A 64 8.82 -5.92 -32.73
C THR A 64 9.99 -5.67 -31.77
N ASN A 65 10.69 -6.73 -31.38
CA ASN A 65 11.91 -6.58 -30.58
C ASN A 65 12.97 -5.71 -31.29
N ALA A 66 13.03 -5.76 -32.63
CA ALA A 66 13.92 -4.92 -33.44
C ALA A 66 13.56 -3.43 -33.32
N ASP A 67 12.27 -3.07 -33.40
CA ASP A 67 11.81 -1.68 -33.25
C ASP A 67 12.16 -1.13 -31.85
N LEU A 68 11.98 -1.96 -30.82
CA LEU A 68 12.29 -1.61 -29.43
C LEU A 68 13.81 -1.44 -29.23
N ALA A 69 14.63 -2.30 -29.83
CA ALA A 69 16.09 -2.19 -29.77
C ALA A 69 16.60 -0.93 -30.50
N ALA A 70 16.08 -0.66 -31.70
CA ALA A 70 16.41 0.54 -32.47
C ALA A 70 16.08 1.82 -31.69
N SER A 71 14.91 1.87 -31.02
CA SER A 71 14.49 3.03 -30.22
C SER A 71 15.41 3.28 -29.03
N ARG A 72 15.89 2.23 -28.35
CA ARG A 72 16.80 2.33 -27.20
C ARG A 72 18.21 2.82 -27.57
N CYS A 73 18.66 2.56 -28.80
CA CYS A 73 19.97 3.02 -29.28
C CYS A 73 19.93 4.41 -29.89
N LYS A 74 18.74 4.88 -30.33
CA LYS A 74 18.59 6.15 -31.05
C LYS A 74 18.74 7.40 -30.16
N ASP A 75 18.36 7.29 -28.89
CA ASP A 75 18.41 8.39 -27.91
C ASP A 75 19.51 8.20 -26.85
N ARG A 76 20.46 7.29 -27.10
CA ARG A 76 21.60 7.05 -26.22
C ARG A 76 22.80 7.83 -26.76
N PRO A 77 23.40 8.78 -26.01
CA PRO A 77 24.69 9.35 -26.38
C PRO A 77 25.79 8.28 -26.41
#